data_AF-A0A0N5A833-F1
#
_entry.id   AF-A0A0N5A833-F1
#
_cell.length_a   1.000
_cell.length_b   1.000
_cell.length_c   1.000
_cell.angle_alpha   90.00
_cell.angle_beta   90.00
_cell.angle_gamma   90.00
#
_symmetry.space_group_name_H-M   'P 1'
#
loop_
_entity.id
_entity.type
_entity.pdbx_description
1 polymer ?
#
loop_
_entity_poly.entity_id
_entity_poly.type
_entity_poly.pdbx_seq_one_letter_code
_entity_poly.pdbx_strand_id
1 'polypeptide(L)'
;MVNTELLKKHAANYKLTRDTAGEFHKQLFKLHKDMAEYYNAEDIDPDSISKSQKFIMMGMSELQFFFRLPDTFGDDRKWRSALSSFKEQYEDVGVPLKEFNKTTDAFLAAMAVNAGGVSDEQKQEWEALLAKAYDDMKSWGWF
;
A
#
# COMPACT_ATOMS: atom_id res chain seq x y z
N MET A 1 -8.20 -10.00 -16.42
CA MET A 1 -7.13 -10.78 -15.75
C MET A 1 -6.01 -9.80 -15.49
N VAL A 2 -5.48 -9.73 -14.26
CA VAL A 2 -4.46 -8.72 -13.90
C VAL A 2 -3.14 -9.00 -14.61
N ASN A 3 -2.53 -8.00 -15.24
CA ASN A 3 -1.23 -8.09 -15.88
C ASN A 3 -0.08 -7.95 -14.87
N THR A 4 0.23 -9.06 -14.18
CA THR A 4 1.24 -9.08 -13.10
C THR A 4 2.63 -8.69 -13.56
N GLU A 5 3.03 -8.99 -14.81
CA GLU A 5 4.35 -8.66 -15.34
C GLU A 5 4.54 -7.15 -15.53
N LEU A 6 3.48 -6.44 -15.94
CA LEU A 6 3.48 -4.97 -15.98
C LEU A 6 3.69 -4.39 -14.57
N LEU A 7 2.96 -4.92 -13.59
CA LEU A 7 2.99 -4.43 -12.21
C LEU A 7 4.34 -4.70 -11.53
N LYS A 8 4.95 -5.88 -11.75
CA LYS A 8 6.30 -6.19 -11.24
C LYS A 8 7.34 -5.22 -11.78
N LYS A 9 7.32 -4.95 -13.09
CA LYS A 9 8.25 -3.99 -13.71
C LYS A 9 8.05 -2.59 -13.17
N HIS A 10 6.80 -2.17 -12.98
CA HIS A 10 6.48 -0.87 -12.40
C HIS A 10 6.94 -0.77 -10.94
N ALA A 11 6.65 -1.77 -10.11
CA ALA A 11 7.12 -1.83 -8.72
C ALA A 11 8.65 -1.76 -8.62
N ALA A 12 9.37 -2.45 -9.51
CA ALA A 12 10.83 -2.43 -9.54
C ALA A 12 11.45 -1.04 -9.80
N ASN A 13 10.69 -0.11 -10.40
CA ASN A 13 11.14 1.27 -10.57
C ASN A 13 11.11 2.07 -9.27
N TYR A 14 10.31 1.64 -8.29
CA TYR A 14 10.27 2.26 -6.97
C TYR A 14 11.50 1.87 -6.17
N LYS A 15 12.52 2.73 -6.14
CA LYS A 15 13.70 2.51 -5.31
C LYS A 15 13.34 2.76 -3.84
N LEU A 16 13.09 1.67 -3.10
CA LEU A 16 12.78 1.76 -1.67
C LEU A 16 14.03 2.08 -0.86
N THR A 17 14.13 3.33 -0.40
CA THR A 17 15.21 3.86 0.43
C THR A 17 14.62 4.62 1.62
N ARG A 18 15.47 5.13 2.51
CA ARG A 18 15.02 5.98 3.62
C ARG A 18 14.28 7.23 3.15
N ASP A 19 14.64 7.76 1.97
CA ASP A 19 14.08 9.00 1.44
C ASP A 19 12.71 8.78 0.77
N THR A 20 12.44 7.58 0.28
CA THR A 20 11.20 7.25 -0.44
C THR A 20 10.21 6.44 0.38
N ALA A 21 10.64 5.81 1.48
CA ALA A 21 9.81 4.91 2.28
C ALA A 21 8.58 5.60 2.90
N GLY A 22 8.74 6.82 3.41
CA GLY A 22 7.63 7.54 4.05
C GLY A 22 6.60 8.13 3.09
N GLU A 23 6.83 8.06 1.77
CA GLU A 23 5.93 8.70 0.80
C GLU A 23 4.53 8.07 0.81
N PHE A 24 4.42 6.76 1.05
CA PHE A 24 3.11 6.11 1.15
C PHE A 24 2.25 6.70 2.27
N HIS A 25 2.76 6.75 3.51
CA HIS A 25 2.01 7.32 4.65
C HIS A 25 1.74 8.81 4.47
N LYS A 26 2.68 9.56 3.87
CA LYS A 26 2.44 10.96 3.50
C LYS A 26 1.22 11.09 2.57
N GLN A 27 1.15 10.30 1.51
CA GLN A 27 0.01 10.34 0.58
C GLN A 27 -1.28 9.84 1.24
N LEU A 28 -1.19 8.79 2.07
CA LEU A 28 -2.32 8.26 2.84
C LEU A 28 -2.96 9.35 3.71
N PHE A 29 -2.16 10.10 4.48
CA PHE A 29 -2.70 11.11 5.38
C PHE A 29 -3.13 12.40 4.66
N LYS A 30 -2.59 12.66 3.45
CA LYS A 30 -3.09 13.75 2.59
C LYS A 30 -4.48 13.45 2.02
N LEU A 31 -4.69 12.23 1.55
CA LEU A 31 -5.92 11.81 0.87
C LEU A 31 -7.01 11.35 1.85
N HIS A 32 -6.61 10.67 2.92
CA HIS A 32 -7.49 10.08 3.93
C HIS A 32 -7.03 10.52 5.32
N LYS A 33 -7.38 11.76 5.69
CA LYS A 33 -6.92 12.38 6.96
C LYS A 33 -7.35 11.59 8.19
N ASP A 34 -8.49 10.91 8.12
CA ASP A 34 -8.99 10.03 9.17
C ASP A 34 -8.09 8.81 9.41
N MET A 35 -7.30 8.40 8.41
CA MET A 35 -6.31 7.35 8.61
C MET A 35 -5.18 7.79 9.55
N ALA A 36 -4.87 9.08 9.65
CA ALA A 36 -3.75 9.57 10.45
C ALA A 36 -3.91 9.30 11.96
N GLU A 37 -5.15 9.28 12.46
CA GLU A 37 -5.47 9.03 13.87
C GLU A 37 -4.98 7.65 14.33
N TYR A 38 -5.18 6.60 13.51
CA TYR A 38 -4.68 5.25 13.82
C TYR A 38 -3.15 5.20 13.98
N TYR A 39 -2.44 6.09 13.29
CA TYR A 39 -0.99 6.18 13.35
C TYR A 39 -0.48 7.22 14.35
N ASN A 40 -1.35 7.84 15.16
CA ASN A 40 -1.04 8.96 16.04
C ASN A 40 -0.30 10.10 15.28
N ALA A 41 -0.87 10.51 14.16
CA ALA A 41 -0.33 11.50 13.24
C ALA A 41 -1.34 12.57 12.82
N GLU A 42 -2.48 12.67 13.50
CA GLU A 42 -3.58 13.61 13.23
C GLU A 42 -3.16 15.08 13.30
N ASP A 43 -2.19 15.41 14.15
CA ASP A 43 -1.63 16.77 14.32
C ASP A 43 -0.31 17.00 13.56
N ILE A 44 0.15 16.00 12.79
CA ILE A 44 1.39 16.08 12.04
C ILE A 44 1.09 16.56 10.61
N ASP A 45 1.80 17.60 10.16
CA ASP A 45 1.78 18.00 8.75
C ASP A 45 2.21 16.80 7.87
N PRO A 46 1.36 16.31 6.95
CA PRO A 46 1.68 15.19 6.08
C PRO A 46 2.99 15.37 5.30
N ASP A 47 3.38 16.60 4.94
CA ASP A 47 4.65 16.87 4.24
C ASP A 47 5.89 16.64 5.11
N SER A 48 5.72 16.54 6.43
CA SER A 48 6.79 16.21 7.38
C SER A 48 6.90 14.69 7.67
N ILE A 49 5.94 13.88 7.23
CA ILE A 49 5.89 12.43 7.48
C ILE A 49 7.14 11.71 6.97
N SER A 50 7.61 12.04 5.77
CA SER A 50 8.78 11.40 5.16
C SER A 50 10.09 11.65 5.93
N LYS A 51 10.11 12.56 6.91
CA LYS A 51 11.26 12.83 7.79
C LYS A 51 11.20 12.05 9.12
N SER A 52 10.05 11.48 9.45
CA SER A 52 9.85 10.75 10.70
C SER A 52 10.44 9.36 10.61
N GLN A 53 11.35 9.03 11.54
CA GLN A 53 11.95 7.69 11.61
C GLN A 53 10.90 6.58 11.76
N LYS A 54 9.79 6.85 12.48
CA LYS A 54 8.64 5.93 12.61
C LYS A 54 8.06 5.58 11.24
N PHE A 55 7.73 6.58 10.44
CA PHE A 55 7.09 6.39 9.13
C PHE A 55 8.05 5.92 8.06
N ILE A 56 9.35 6.23 8.18
CA ILE A 56 10.37 5.61 7.33
C ILE A 56 10.40 4.09 7.58
N MET A 57 10.41 3.65 8.85
CA MET A 57 10.43 2.22 9.17
C MET A 57 9.14 1.50 8.77
N MET A 58 7.98 2.11 9.04
CA MET A 58 6.68 1.55 8.63
C MET A 58 6.58 1.47 7.11
N GLY A 59 6.90 2.54 6.40
CA GLY A 59 6.88 2.59 4.95
C GLY A 59 7.83 1.59 4.29
N MET A 60 9.02 1.35 4.89
CA MET A 60 9.92 0.29 4.43
C MET A 60 9.30 -1.10 4.51
N SER A 61 8.44 -1.37 5.49
CA SER A 61 7.74 -2.64 5.63
C SER A 61 6.52 -2.70 4.71
N GLU A 62 5.62 -1.72 4.82
CA GLU A 62 4.34 -1.72 4.13
C GLU A 62 4.48 -1.69 2.61
N LEU A 63 5.42 -0.91 2.06
CA LEU A 63 5.67 -0.89 0.61
C LEU A 63 6.11 -2.26 0.07
N GLN A 64 6.86 -3.05 0.85
CA GLN A 64 7.23 -4.40 0.44
C GLN A 64 6.02 -5.33 0.33
N PHE A 65 4.98 -5.12 1.15
CA PHE A 65 3.75 -5.90 1.05
C PHE A 65 3.06 -5.65 -0.31
N PHE A 66 2.95 -4.38 -0.72
CA PHE A 66 2.40 -4.02 -2.04
C PHE A 66 3.22 -4.61 -3.18
N PHE A 67 4.55 -4.47 -3.12
CA PHE A 67 5.43 -4.93 -4.19
C PHE A 67 5.45 -6.45 -4.36
N ARG A 68 5.09 -7.19 -3.30
CA ARG A 68 4.97 -8.66 -3.34
C ARG A 68 3.65 -9.14 -3.98
N LEU A 69 2.60 -8.33 -3.99
CA LEU A 69 1.28 -8.77 -4.47
C LEU A 69 1.31 -9.33 -5.91
N PRO A 70 1.94 -8.68 -6.90
CA PRO A 70 2.00 -9.20 -8.27
C PRO A 70 2.68 -10.58 -8.39
N ASP A 71 3.62 -10.92 -7.51
CA ASP A 71 4.31 -12.22 -7.52
C ASP A 71 3.49 -13.36 -6.92
N THR A 72 2.49 -13.03 -6.10
CA THR A 72 1.66 -14.00 -5.39
C THR A 72 0.28 -14.17 -6.02
N PHE A 73 -0.11 -13.25 -6.91
CA PHE A 73 -1.38 -13.29 -7.61
C PHE A 73 -1.51 -14.56 -8.47
N GLY A 74 -2.60 -15.30 -8.29
CA GLY A 74 -2.85 -16.59 -8.96
C GLY A 74 -2.35 -17.83 -8.20
N ASP A 75 -1.63 -17.66 -7.09
CA ASP A 75 -1.29 -18.74 -6.15
C ASP A 75 -2.01 -18.49 -4.82
N ASP A 76 -3.18 -19.13 -4.62
CA ASP A 76 -4.08 -18.86 -3.49
C ASP A 76 -3.39 -18.92 -2.13
N ARG A 77 -2.45 -19.87 -1.95
CA ARG A 77 -1.72 -20.02 -0.69
C ARG A 77 -0.79 -18.84 -0.47
N LYS A 78 0.00 -18.45 -1.48
CA LYS A 78 0.91 -17.31 -1.38
C LYS A 78 0.15 -15.99 -1.29
N TRP A 79 -0.95 -15.87 -2.01
CA TRP A 79 -1.83 -14.71 -2.03
C TRP A 79 -2.40 -14.43 -0.63
N ARG A 80 -3.05 -15.44 -0.03
CA ARG A 80 -3.56 -15.32 1.34
C ARG A 80 -2.47 -14.99 2.35
N SER A 81 -1.28 -15.58 2.20
CA SER A 81 -0.13 -15.27 3.06
C SER A 81 0.45 -13.87 2.83
N ALA A 82 0.36 -13.29 1.63
CA ALA A 82 0.78 -11.93 1.39
C ALA A 82 -0.24 -10.93 1.98
N LEU A 83 -1.53 -11.23 1.87
CA LEU A 83 -2.59 -10.40 2.45
C LEU A 83 -2.62 -10.44 3.98
N SER A 84 -2.16 -11.53 4.61
CA SER A 84 -2.07 -11.57 6.08
C SER A 84 -1.07 -10.55 6.63
N SER A 85 -0.03 -10.18 5.87
CA SER A 85 0.90 -9.12 6.30
C SER A 85 0.23 -7.75 6.41
N PHE A 86 -0.72 -7.44 5.53
CA PHE A 86 -1.53 -6.23 5.67
C PHE A 86 -2.45 -6.31 6.88
N LYS A 87 -3.10 -7.46 7.07
CA LYS A 87 -3.96 -7.69 8.23
C LYS A 87 -3.21 -7.50 9.55
N GLU A 88 -2.05 -8.13 9.70
CA GLU A 88 -1.20 -8.02 10.90
C GLU A 88 -0.79 -6.57 11.15
N GLN A 89 -0.30 -5.87 10.12
CA GLN A 89 0.07 -4.45 10.23
C GLN A 89 -1.12 -3.58 10.66
N TYR A 90 -2.30 -3.82 10.09
CA TYR A 90 -3.51 -3.06 10.39
C TYR A 90 -4.00 -3.31 11.82
N GLU A 91 -3.93 -4.56 12.28
CA GLU A 91 -4.21 -4.93 13.67
C GLU A 91 -3.22 -4.24 14.63
N ASP A 92 -1.93 -4.20 14.29
CA ASP A 92 -0.87 -3.57 15.11
C ASP A 92 -1.07 -2.06 15.29
N VAL A 93 -1.53 -1.36 14.24
CA VAL A 93 -1.82 0.09 14.30
C VAL A 93 -3.28 0.42 14.61
N GLY A 94 -4.13 -0.59 14.81
CA GLY A 94 -5.56 -0.42 15.12
C GLY A 94 -6.43 0.04 13.94
N VAL A 95 -5.94 -0.02 12.70
CA VAL A 95 -6.72 0.30 11.50
C VAL A 95 -7.70 -0.84 11.22
N PRO A 96 -9.02 -0.57 11.10
CA PRO A 96 -9.97 -1.59 10.66
C PRO A 96 -9.64 -2.05 9.24
N LEU A 97 -9.57 -3.37 9.01
CA LEU A 97 -9.18 -3.91 7.69
C LEU A 97 -10.14 -3.51 6.55
N LYS A 98 -11.39 -3.16 6.88
CA LYS A 98 -12.34 -2.57 5.92
C LYS A 98 -11.88 -1.25 5.29
N GLU A 99 -10.89 -0.57 5.87
CA GLU A 99 -10.29 0.67 5.37
C GLU A 99 -9.18 0.41 4.35
N PHE A 100 -8.84 -0.85 4.06
CA PHE A 100 -7.77 -1.19 3.10
C PHE A 100 -7.98 -0.58 1.71
N ASN A 101 -9.23 -0.37 1.29
CA ASN A 101 -9.56 0.29 0.02
C ASN A 101 -9.03 1.73 -0.08
N LYS A 102 -8.74 2.41 1.04
CA LYS A 102 -8.12 3.74 1.09
C LYS A 102 -6.62 3.73 0.80
N THR A 103 -6.00 2.55 0.69
CA THR A 103 -4.57 2.47 0.35
C THR A 103 -4.32 2.63 -1.14
N THR A 104 -5.30 2.34 -2.00
CA THR A 104 -5.07 2.23 -3.44
C THR A 104 -4.62 3.55 -4.06
N ASP A 105 -5.34 4.64 -3.82
CA ASP A 105 -5.00 5.96 -4.34
C ASP A 105 -3.73 6.53 -3.69
N ALA A 106 -3.53 6.30 -2.39
CA ALA A 106 -2.31 6.67 -1.68
C ALA A 106 -1.06 5.94 -2.23
N PHE A 107 -1.18 4.64 -2.47
CA PHE A 107 -0.13 3.83 -3.08
C PHE A 107 0.16 4.29 -4.51
N LEU A 108 -0.87 4.52 -5.33
CA LEU A 108 -0.70 5.03 -6.70
C LEU A 108 -0.06 6.42 -6.71
N ALA A 109 -0.41 7.30 -5.78
CA ALA A 109 0.22 8.60 -5.64
C ALA A 109 1.71 8.47 -5.27
N ALA A 110 2.07 7.56 -4.35
CA ALA A 110 3.46 7.28 -4.02
C ALA A 110 4.24 6.70 -5.22
N MET A 111 3.63 5.77 -5.98
CA MET A 111 4.20 5.23 -7.23
C MET A 111 4.40 6.34 -8.27
N ALA A 112 3.44 7.27 -8.41
CA ALA A 112 3.57 8.37 -9.36
C ALA A 112 4.80 9.25 -9.07
N VAL A 113 5.11 9.46 -7.79
CA VAL A 113 6.27 10.25 -7.35
C VAL A 113 7.58 9.48 -7.53
N ASN A 114 7.63 8.21 -7.14
CA ASN A 114 8.89 7.49 -6.93
C ASN A 114 9.18 6.34 -7.91
N ALA A 115 8.21 5.97 -8.77
CA ALA A 115 8.36 4.89 -9.75
C ALA A 115 8.43 5.38 -11.21
N GLY A 116 8.55 6.70 -11.42
CA GLY A 116 8.63 7.32 -12.74
C GLY A 116 7.27 7.66 -13.36
N GLY A 117 6.25 7.90 -12.53
CA GLY A 117 4.86 8.11 -12.96
C GLY A 117 4.04 6.83 -12.92
N VAL A 118 2.73 6.96 -13.20
CA VAL A 118 1.81 5.83 -13.38
C VAL A 118 1.03 6.06 -14.66
N SER A 119 1.19 5.18 -15.65
CA SER A 119 0.37 5.21 -16.86
C SER A 119 -1.07 4.76 -16.58
N ASP A 120 -2.00 5.10 -17.47
CA ASP A 120 -3.41 4.68 -17.34
C ASP A 120 -3.54 3.14 -17.24
N GLU A 121 -2.75 2.41 -18.03
CA GLU A 121 -2.71 0.94 -17.99
C GLU A 121 -2.18 0.43 -16.63
N GLN A 122 -1.07 0.98 -16.13
CA GLN A 122 -0.52 0.58 -14.83
C GLN A 122 -1.50 0.88 -13.69
N LYS A 123 -2.18 2.02 -13.75
CA LYS A 123 -3.20 2.42 -12.79
C LYS A 123 -4.34 1.42 -12.77
N GLN A 124 -4.92 1.12 -13.94
CA GLN A 124 -6.02 0.17 -14.07
C GLN A 124 -5.66 -1.22 -13.51
N GLU A 125 -4.44 -1.69 -13.78
CA GLU A 125 -3.98 -3.01 -13.31
C GLU A 125 -3.72 -3.05 -11.80
N TRP A 126 -3.18 -1.97 -11.22
CA TRP A 126 -3.02 -1.85 -9.76
C TRP A 126 -4.37 -1.75 -9.04
N GLU A 127 -5.30 -0.97 -9.57
CA GLU A 127 -6.66 -0.86 -9.04
C GLU A 127 -7.37 -2.22 -9.07
N ALA A 128 -7.26 -2.95 -10.18
CA ALA A 128 -7.82 -4.30 -10.29
C ALA A 128 -7.20 -5.29 -9.29
N LEU A 129 -5.87 -5.25 -9.10
CA LEU A 129 -5.18 -6.11 -8.14
C LEU A 129 -5.61 -5.83 -6.69
N LEU A 130 -5.65 -4.55 -6.31
CA LEU A 130 -5.99 -4.13 -4.94
C LEU A 130 -7.50 -4.28 -4.64
N ALA A 131 -8.37 -4.09 -5.64
CA ALA A 131 -9.78 -4.43 -5.52
C ALA A 131 -9.97 -5.93 -5.25
N LYS A 132 -9.24 -6.80 -5.99
CA LYS A 132 -9.28 -8.25 -5.75
C LYS A 132 -8.76 -8.61 -4.35
N ALA A 133 -7.71 -7.94 -3.87
CA ALA A 133 -7.21 -8.12 -2.51
C ALA A 133 -8.28 -7.80 -1.46
N TYR A 134 -8.96 -6.66 -1.61
CA TYR A 134 -10.05 -6.26 -0.73
C TYR A 134 -11.20 -7.27 -0.71
N ASP A 135 -11.67 -7.66 -1.90
CA ASP A 135 -12.78 -8.60 -2.06
C ASP A 135 -12.45 -9.98 -1.46
N ASP A 136 -11.21 -10.44 -1.62
CA ASP A 136 -10.77 -11.71 -1.05
C ASP A 136 -10.72 -11.68 0.47
N MET A 137 -10.11 -10.65 1.06
CA MET A 137 -10.06 -10.49 2.52
C MET A 137 -11.47 -10.44 3.12
N LYS A 138 -12.39 -9.75 2.46
CA LYS A 138 -13.82 -9.73 2.82
C LYS A 138 -14.46 -11.12 2.68
N SER A 139 -14.24 -11.81 1.57
CA SER A 139 -14.81 -13.15 1.33
C SER A 139 -14.35 -14.20 2.35
N TRP A 140 -13.15 -14.01 2.91
CA TRP A 140 -12.60 -14.87 3.96
C TRP A 140 -13.09 -14.51 5.36
N GLY A 141 -13.95 -13.50 5.49
CA GLY A 141 -14.50 -13.04 6.76
C GLY A 141 -13.45 -12.39 7.66
N TRP A 142 -12.44 -11.73 7.07
CA TRP A 142 -11.48 -10.96 7.88
C TRP A 142 -12.07 -9.63 8.35
N PHE A 143 -13.14 -9.15 7.70
CA PHE A 143 -13.99 -8.03 8.11
C PHE A 143 -15.35 -8.09 7.39
#